data_AF-A0A0C9TRN4-F1
#
_entry.id   AF-A0A0C9TRN4-F1
#
_cell.length_a   1.000
_cell.length_b   1.000
_cell.length_c   1.000
_cell.angle_alpha   90.00
_cell.angle_beta   90.00
_cell.angle_gamma   90.00
#
_symmetry.space_group_name_H-M   'P 1'
#
loop_
_entity.id
_entity.type
_entity.pdbx_description
1 polymer ?
#
loop_
_entity_poly.entity_id
_entity_poly.type
_entity_poly.pdbx_seq_one_letter_code
_entity_poly.pdbx_strand_id
1 'polypeptide(L)'
;MGFRFRKLRLWAFLEDASSRISTIFNANIVSNYRPVQLKSAHGLLRQLLKSPDAALTQTLGCSFAEIIMEVVYGYKVTPMDDLYIKITERAVTALLEATKPGKFLVDTFPLLQYIPSWVPGAGFKKLAEQWRVATMAMVEDPFDWTKSEITRGTAKPSIVVSMIQKISDQLDSDKKEAERIMKNAFASGTDTTIAAMTCLFLAMAMFLEVQKKAQREIDLVIGTHRFSDFSDRDSLPYINPIIKEAMRWQTMVR
;
A
#
# COMPACT_ATOMS: atom_id res chain seq x y z
N MET A 1 -37.03 -6.36 14.17
CA MET A 1 -37.09 -5.05 13.47
C MET A 1 -35.71 -4.34 13.32
N GLY A 2 -34.72 -4.56 14.20
CA GLY A 2 -33.42 -3.84 14.15
C GLY A 2 -32.40 -4.26 13.07
N PHE A 3 -32.50 -5.45 12.50
CA PHE A 3 -31.50 -5.97 11.54
C PHE A 3 -31.57 -5.27 10.16
N ARG A 4 -32.78 -4.94 9.71
CA ARG A 4 -33.03 -4.26 8.42
C ARG A 4 -32.63 -2.78 8.47
N PHE A 5 -32.81 -2.14 9.63
CA PHE A 5 -32.36 -0.77 9.90
C PHE A 5 -30.85 -0.62 9.98
N ARG A 6 -30.14 -1.60 10.57
CA ARG A 6 -28.67 -1.63 10.58
C ARG A 6 -28.08 -1.82 9.19
N LYS A 7 -28.70 -2.66 8.35
CA LYS A 7 -28.29 -2.81 6.94
C LYS A 7 -28.46 -1.51 6.15
N LEU A 8 -29.60 -0.82 6.27
CA LEU A 8 -29.80 0.45 5.56
C LEU A 8 -28.81 1.55 5.98
N ARG A 9 -28.53 1.68 7.29
CA ARG A 9 -27.51 2.62 7.78
C ARG A 9 -26.11 2.28 7.31
N LEU A 10 -25.76 0.98 7.32
CA LEU A 10 -24.47 0.53 6.80
C LEU A 10 -24.36 0.78 5.30
N TRP A 11 -25.44 0.56 4.55
CA TRP A 11 -25.45 0.79 3.10
C TRP A 11 -25.28 2.27 2.76
N ALA A 12 -26.04 3.15 3.41
CA ALA A 12 -25.90 4.59 3.24
C ALA A 12 -24.50 5.10 3.64
N PHE A 13 -23.91 4.54 4.72
CA PHE A 13 -22.53 4.85 5.12
C PHE A 13 -21.51 4.37 4.08
N LEU A 14 -21.67 3.16 3.54
CA LEU A 14 -20.77 2.62 2.53
C LEU A 14 -20.86 3.39 1.21
N GLU A 15 -22.05 3.82 0.81
CA GLU A 15 -22.27 4.63 -0.39
C GLU A 15 -21.64 6.03 -0.24
N ASP A 16 -21.84 6.70 0.89
CA ASP A 16 -21.18 7.99 1.19
C ASP A 16 -19.66 7.85 1.25
N ALA A 17 -19.14 6.84 1.94
CA ALA A 17 -17.71 6.56 2.00
C ALA A 17 -17.13 6.28 0.60
N SER A 18 -17.83 5.47 -0.22
CA SER A 18 -17.40 5.17 -1.60
C SER A 18 -17.40 6.43 -2.47
N SER A 19 -18.40 7.30 -2.34
CA SER A 19 -18.47 8.58 -3.06
C SER A 19 -17.34 9.53 -2.66
N ARG A 20 -17.04 9.63 -1.36
CA ARG A 20 -15.92 10.42 -0.86
C ARG A 20 -14.58 9.86 -1.35
N ILE A 21 -14.40 8.55 -1.31
CA ILE A 21 -13.19 7.88 -1.84
C ILE A 21 -13.05 8.16 -3.33
N SER A 22 -14.10 8.06 -4.14
CA SER A 22 -13.98 8.31 -5.60
C SER A 22 -13.71 9.77 -5.94
N THR A 23 -14.22 10.71 -5.13
CA THR A 23 -13.94 12.14 -5.25
C THR A 23 -12.47 12.45 -4.92
N ILE A 24 -11.94 11.78 -3.90
CA ILE A 24 -10.56 11.91 -3.43
C ILE A 24 -9.59 11.20 -4.39
N PHE A 25 -9.94 9.99 -4.84
CA PHE A 25 -9.16 9.12 -5.73
C PHE A 25 -9.78 9.05 -7.14
N ASN A 26 -9.83 10.18 -7.82
CA ASN A 26 -10.26 10.23 -9.22
C ASN A 26 -9.09 9.84 -10.17
N ALA A 27 -9.39 9.10 -11.24
CA ALA A 27 -8.45 8.72 -12.30
C ALA A 27 -7.65 9.91 -12.87
N ASN A 28 -8.25 11.10 -12.93
CA ASN A 28 -7.59 12.32 -13.42
C ASN A 28 -6.47 12.83 -12.49
N ILE A 29 -6.45 12.41 -11.23
CA ILE A 29 -5.42 12.82 -10.25
C ILE A 29 -4.20 11.90 -10.34
N VAL A 30 -4.37 10.67 -10.85
CA VAL A 30 -3.29 9.67 -10.94
C VAL A 30 -2.12 10.16 -11.80
N SER A 31 -2.38 10.93 -12.86
CA SER A 31 -1.34 11.50 -13.72
C SER A 31 -0.39 12.44 -12.98
N ASN A 32 -0.89 13.17 -11.97
CA ASN A 32 -0.08 14.09 -11.17
C ASN A 32 0.97 13.35 -10.30
N TYR A 33 0.75 12.06 -10.03
CA TYR A 33 1.64 11.24 -9.22
C TYR A 33 2.64 10.42 -10.05
N ARG A 34 2.54 10.45 -11.38
CA ARG A 34 3.48 9.76 -12.29
C ARG A 34 4.95 10.18 -12.08
N PRO A 35 5.31 11.48 -11.92
CA PRO A 35 6.70 11.86 -11.73
C PRO A 35 7.31 11.26 -10.47
N VAL A 36 6.54 11.20 -9.37
CA VAL A 36 7.02 10.63 -8.11
C VAL A 36 7.13 9.11 -8.21
N GLN A 37 6.19 8.44 -8.88
CA GLN A 37 6.27 7.00 -9.19
C GLN A 37 7.49 6.63 -10.04
N LEU A 38 7.84 7.44 -11.06
CA LEU A 38 9.04 7.22 -11.88
C LEU A 38 10.33 7.42 -11.07
N LYS A 39 10.39 8.49 -10.28
CA LYS A 39 11.53 8.75 -9.40
C LYS A 39 11.77 7.57 -8.45
N SER A 40 10.69 7.08 -7.85
CA SER A 40 10.64 5.91 -6.99
C SER A 40 11.10 4.63 -7.69
N ALA A 41 10.62 4.35 -8.91
CA ALA A 41 11.07 3.21 -9.71
C ALA A 41 12.58 3.28 -10.02
N HIS A 42 13.09 4.45 -10.40
CA HIS A 42 14.53 4.65 -10.60
C HIS A 42 15.36 4.54 -9.32
N GLY A 43 14.76 4.85 -8.15
CA GLY A 43 15.36 4.63 -6.85
C GLY A 43 15.54 3.14 -6.56
N LEU A 44 14.47 2.36 -6.76
CA LEU A 44 14.50 0.91 -6.62
C LEU A 44 15.53 0.24 -7.53
N LEU A 45 15.56 0.61 -8.82
CA LEU A 45 16.56 0.06 -9.76
C LEU A 45 18.00 0.31 -9.29
N ARG A 46 18.28 1.51 -8.75
CA ARG A 46 19.59 1.84 -8.18
C ARG A 46 19.93 1.03 -6.94
N GLN A 47 18.95 0.71 -6.09
CA GLN A 47 19.15 -0.14 -4.92
C GLN A 47 19.41 -1.60 -5.35
N LEU A 48 18.63 -2.13 -6.29
CA LEU A 48 18.81 -3.48 -6.83
C LEU A 48 20.18 -3.68 -7.49
N LEU A 49 20.69 -2.66 -8.19
CA LEU A 49 22.03 -2.69 -8.79
C LEU A 49 23.16 -2.73 -7.74
N LYS A 50 22.95 -2.13 -6.56
CA LYS A 50 23.97 -2.07 -5.50
C LYS A 50 24.03 -3.34 -4.65
N SER A 51 22.91 -4.02 -4.48
CA SER A 51 22.78 -5.18 -3.58
C SER A 51 22.00 -6.32 -4.25
N PRO A 52 22.61 -7.08 -5.18
CA PRO A 52 21.93 -8.18 -5.86
C PRO A 52 21.63 -9.38 -4.93
N ASP A 53 22.42 -9.57 -3.86
CA ASP A 53 22.38 -10.77 -2.99
C ASP A 53 21.69 -10.56 -1.63
N ALA A 54 21.41 -9.31 -1.23
CA ALA A 54 20.66 -9.05 0.00
C ALA A 54 19.25 -9.62 -0.15
N ALA A 55 18.72 -10.25 0.90
CA ALA A 55 17.41 -10.91 0.92
C ALA A 55 16.37 -10.11 0.12
N LEU A 56 16.17 -10.49 -1.15
CA LEU A 56 15.47 -9.69 -2.17
C LEU A 56 14.10 -9.23 -1.64
N THR A 57 13.42 -10.09 -0.90
CA THR A 57 12.13 -9.81 -0.27
C THR A 57 12.18 -8.66 0.73
N GLN A 58 13.21 -8.60 1.58
CA GLN A 58 13.37 -7.54 2.57
C GLN A 58 13.79 -6.22 1.90
N THR A 59 14.74 -6.28 0.95
CA THR A 59 15.15 -5.09 0.18
C THR A 59 13.97 -4.52 -0.60
N LEU A 60 13.22 -5.35 -1.32
CA LEU A 60 12.02 -4.93 -2.07
C LEU A 60 10.95 -4.35 -1.15
N GLY A 61 10.68 -4.98 0.00
CA GLY A 61 9.71 -4.48 0.98
C GLY A 61 10.07 -3.09 1.48
N CYS A 62 11.33 -2.88 1.88
CA CYS A 62 11.83 -1.56 2.31
C CYS A 62 11.78 -0.52 1.18
N SER A 63 12.16 -0.89 -0.04
CA SER A 63 12.07 0.01 -1.20
C SER A 63 10.62 0.42 -1.48
N PHE A 64 9.67 -0.51 -1.45
CA PHE A 64 8.26 -0.18 -1.70
C PHE A 64 7.67 0.68 -0.58
N ALA A 65 8.05 0.42 0.68
CA ALA A 65 7.70 1.27 1.81
C ALA A 65 8.25 2.70 1.62
N GLU A 66 9.52 2.84 1.23
CA GLU A 66 10.15 4.13 0.93
C GLU A 66 9.40 4.90 -0.16
N ILE A 67 9.02 4.20 -1.24
CA ILE A 67 8.24 4.78 -2.33
C ILE A 67 6.90 5.29 -1.82
N ILE A 68 6.16 4.48 -1.06
CA ILE A 68 4.85 4.86 -0.52
C ILE A 68 4.99 6.06 0.42
N MET A 69 6.01 6.09 1.27
CA MET A 69 6.29 7.21 2.18
C MET A 69 6.55 8.52 1.42
N GLU A 70 7.31 8.46 0.33
CA GLU A 70 7.59 9.64 -0.49
C GLU A 70 6.37 10.09 -1.29
N VAL A 71 5.65 9.17 -1.94
CA VAL A 71 4.49 9.50 -2.79
C VAL A 71 3.30 9.99 -1.95
N VAL A 72 2.93 9.23 -0.91
CA VAL A 72 1.72 9.48 -0.14
C VAL A 72 1.92 10.65 0.82
N TYR A 73 3.00 10.62 1.59
CA TYR A 73 3.22 11.53 2.72
C TYR A 73 4.22 12.66 2.41
N GLY A 74 5.01 12.53 1.33
CA GLY A 74 6.09 13.48 1.04
C GLY A 74 7.32 13.28 1.93
N TYR A 75 7.38 12.14 2.61
CA TYR A 75 8.45 11.80 3.54
C TYR A 75 9.60 11.15 2.79
N LYS A 76 10.81 11.71 2.92
CA LYS A 76 12.01 11.12 2.29
C LYS A 76 12.66 10.19 3.30
N VAL A 77 12.49 8.89 3.07
CA VAL A 77 13.07 7.84 3.89
C VAL A 77 14.60 7.87 3.81
N THR A 78 15.24 7.64 4.95
CA THR A 78 16.71 7.61 5.06
C THR A 78 17.24 6.17 5.06
N PRO A 79 18.42 5.89 4.46
CA PRO A 79 18.77 4.52 4.03
C PRO A 79 19.16 3.53 5.14
N MET A 80 19.22 3.96 6.41
CA MET A 80 19.43 3.06 7.55
C MET A 80 18.77 3.68 8.78
N ASP A 81 17.95 2.91 9.48
CA ASP A 81 17.32 3.25 10.76
C ASP A 81 16.10 4.18 10.72
N ASP A 82 15.38 4.21 9.59
CA ASP A 82 14.16 4.99 9.48
C ASP A 82 13.00 4.37 10.30
N LEU A 83 12.41 5.17 11.19
CA LEU A 83 11.31 4.78 12.07
C LEU A 83 10.15 4.17 11.28
N TYR A 84 9.82 4.77 10.13
CA TYR A 84 8.66 4.35 9.34
C TYR A 84 8.92 3.08 8.54
N ILE A 85 10.17 2.80 8.14
CA ILE A 85 10.53 1.49 7.58
C ILE A 85 10.28 0.40 8.62
N LYS A 86 10.75 0.58 9.86
CA LYS A 86 10.59 -0.46 10.90
C LYS A 86 9.12 -0.72 11.25
N ILE A 87 8.31 0.33 11.29
CA ILE A 87 6.86 0.21 11.50
C ILE A 87 6.22 -0.57 10.35
N THR A 88 6.60 -0.25 9.11
CA THR A 88 6.09 -0.93 7.91
C THR A 88 6.50 -2.40 7.88
N GLU A 89 7.77 -2.73 8.17
CA GLU A 89 8.27 -4.11 8.23
C GLU A 89 7.50 -4.95 9.27
N ARG A 90 7.23 -4.35 10.45
CA ARG A 90 6.43 -4.99 11.49
C ARG A 90 4.97 -5.20 11.06
N ALA A 91 4.38 -4.23 10.36
CA ALA A 91 3.01 -4.34 9.84
C ALA A 91 2.89 -5.41 8.75
N VAL A 92 3.83 -5.45 7.80
CA VAL A 92 3.87 -6.47 6.75
C VAL A 92 4.07 -7.87 7.34
N THR A 93 4.99 -8.02 8.30
CA THR A 93 5.19 -9.31 8.99
C THR A 93 3.93 -9.74 9.75
N ALA A 94 3.28 -8.81 10.43
CA ALA A 94 2.00 -9.06 11.11
C ALA A 94 0.93 -9.55 10.12
N LEU A 95 0.80 -8.91 8.96
CA LEU A 95 -0.15 -9.29 7.92
C LEU A 95 0.13 -10.68 7.35
N LEU A 96 1.39 -10.97 7.02
CA LEU A 96 1.81 -12.29 6.53
C LEU A 96 1.52 -13.38 7.56
N GLU A 97 1.71 -13.08 8.84
CA GLU A 97 1.40 -13.99 9.92
C GLU A 97 -0.11 -14.10 10.21
N ALA A 98 -0.91 -13.07 9.93
CA ALA A 98 -2.37 -13.03 10.12
C ALA A 98 -3.12 -13.82 9.05
N THR A 99 -2.61 -13.78 7.82
CA THR A 99 -3.27 -14.32 6.62
C THR A 99 -2.94 -15.79 6.36
N LYS A 100 -2.10 -16.41 7.19
CA LYS A 100 -1.79 -17.85 7.10
C LYS A 100 -3.04 -18.70 7.34
N PRO A 101 -3.53 -19.43 6.33
CA PRO A 101 -4.73 -20.26 6.49
C PRO A 101 -4.57 -21.28 7.61
N GLY A 102 -5.57 -21.39 8.48
CA GLY A 102 -5.62 -22.39 9.55
C GLY A 102 -4.72 -22.08 10.76
N LYS A 103 -4.05 -20.92 10.80
CA LYS A 103 -3.19 -20.56 11.92
C LYS A 103 -3.96 -20.21 13.19
N PHE A 104 -5.10 -19.53 13.06
CA PHE A 104 -5.91 -19.13 14.20
C PHE A 104 -7.24 -19.88 14.21
N LEU A 105 -7.48 -20.65 15.28
CA LEU A 105 -8.73 -21.39 15.46
C LEU A 105 -9.95 -20.46 15.49
N VAL A 106 -9.78 -19.18 15.84
CA VAL A 106 -10.87 -18.18 15.83
C VAL A 106 -11.47 -17.98 14.44
N ASP A 107 -10.68 -18.18 13.38
CA ASP A 107 -11.13 -18.05 11.99
C ASP A 107 -12.07 -19.21 11.61
N THR A 108 -11.92 -20.36 12.25
CA THR A 108 -12.77 -21.56 12.05
C THR A 108 -13.91 -21.61 13.07
N PHE A 109 -13.68 -21.15 14.30
CA PHE A 109 -14.63 -21.17 15.41
C PHE A 109 -14.82 -19.75 15.97
N PRO A 110 -15.78 -18.96 15.43
CA PRO A 110 -15.99 -17.57 15.83
C PRO A 110 -16.31 -17.37 17.31
N LEU A 111 -16.78 -18.41 18.02
CA LEU A 111 -17.04 -18.40 19.46
C LEU A 111 -15.78 -18.09 20.29
N LEU A 112 -14.59 -18.42 19.78
CA LEU A 112 -13.32 -18.16 20.46
C LEU A 112 -13.04 -16.66 20.62
N GLN A 113 -13.69 -15.78 19.84
CA GLN A 113 -13.53 -14.32 19.96
C GLN A 113 -13.96 -13.78 21.33
N TYR A 114 -14.83 -14.49 22.06
CA TYR A 114 -15.35 -14.05 23.36
C TYR A 114 -14.50 -14.51 24.54
N ILE A 115 -13.52 -15.38 24.32
CA ILE A 115 -12.68 -15.93 25.39
C ILE A 115 -11.75 -14.84 25.94
N PRO A 116 -11.65 -14.63 27.27
CA PRO A 116 -10.75 -13.64 27.84
C PRO A 116 -9.27 -13.85 27.46
N SER A 117 -8.52 -12.76 27.31
CA SER A 117 -7.11 -12.78 26.83
C SER A 117 -6.11 -13.50 27.75
N TRP A 118 -6.53 -13.89 28.95
CA TRP A 118 -5.71 -14.64 29.93
C TRP A 118 -5.84 -16.16 29.78
N VAL A 119 -6.82 -16.65 29.01
CA VAL A 119 -7.08 -18.10 28.87
C VAL A 119 -6.00 -18.75 27.98
N PRO A 120 -5.50 -19.96 28.33
CA PRO A 120 -4.60 -20.72 27.47
C PRO A 120 -5.19 -20.93 26.07
N GLY A 121 -4.44 -20.56 25.03
CA GLY A 121 -4.93 -20.58 23.64
C GLY A 121 -5.51 -19.24 23.13
N ALA A 122 -5.78 -18.27 24.01
CA ALA A 122 -6.23 -16.92 23.61
C ALA A 122 -5.08 -15.96 23.23
N GLY A 123 -3.87 -16.48 22.99
CA GLY A 123 -2.68 -15.69 22.62
C GLY A 123 -2.87 -14.86 21.36
N PHE A 124 -3.77 -15.29 20.46
CA PHE A 124 -4.15 -14.55 19.26
C PHE A 124 -4.72 -13.15 19.57
N LYS A 125 -5.36 -12.93 20.73
CA LYS A 125 -5.86 -11.61 21.12
C LYS A 125 -4.74 -10.62 21.40
N LYS A 126 -3.66 -11.07 22.04
CA LYS A 126 -2.48 -10.25 22.30
C LYS A 126 -1.75 -9.91 21.00
N LEU A 127 -1.64 -10.89 20.09
CA LEU A 127 -1.08 -10.68 18.76
C LEU A 127 -1.91 -9.70 17.95
N ALA A 128 -3.24 -9.87 17.91
CA ALA A 128 -4.15 -8.98 17.21
C ALA A 128 -4.04 -7.54 17.71
N GLU A 129 -3.92 -7.32 19.02
CA GLU A 129 -3.75 -5.98 19.57
C GLU A 129 -2.39 -5.36 19.18
N GLN A 130 -1.31 -6.13 19.25
CA GLN A 130 0.02 -5.67 18.81
C GLN A 130 0.04 -5.33 17.31
N TRP A 131 -0.63 -6.15 16.49
CA TRP A 131 -0.74 -5.94 15.05
C TRP A 131 -1.60 -4.73 14.74
N ARG A 132 -2.73 -4.55 15.43
CA ARG A 132 -3.58 -3.35 15.32
C ARG A 132 -2.76 -2.09 15.57
N VAL A 133 -1.96 -2.06 16.64
CA VAL A 133 -1.11 -0.91 16.96
C VAL A 133 -0.09 -0.64 15.85
N ALA A 134 0.59 -1.68 15.35
CA ALA A 134 1.59 -1.52 14.29
C ALA A 134 0.96 -1.05 12.96
N THR A 135 -0.17 -1.63 12.55
CA THR A 135 -0.88 -1.25 11.32
C THR A 135 -1.44 0.17 11.40
N MET A 136 -1.95 0.60 12.56
CA MET A 136 -2.42 1.98 12.74
C MET A 136 -1.25 2.97 12.69
N ALA A 137 -0.15 2.68 13.40
CA ALA A 137 1.05 3.52 13.41
C ALA A 137 1.66 3.71 12.00
N MET A 138 1.58 2.69 11.13
CA MET A 138 2.07 2.76 9.75
C MET A 138 1.44 3.89 8.93
N VAL A 139 0.24 4.33 9.31
CA VAL A 139 -0.54 5.32 8.57
C VAL A 139 -0.77 6.59 9.38
N GLU A 140 -1.06 6.46 10.68
CA GLU A 140 -1.32 7.60 11.55
C GLU A 140 -0.08 8.47 11.72
N ASP A 141 1.08 7.86 12.02
CA ASP A 141 2.28 8.62 12.33
C ASP A 141 2.80 9.42 11.12
N PRO A 142 2.93 8.85 9.90
CA PRO A 142 3.32 9.63 8.72
C PRO A 142 2.29 10.70 8.34
N PHE A 143 0.99 10.42 8.54
CA PHE A 143 -0.06 11.39 8.25
C PHE A 143 0.03 12.61 9.16
N ASP A 144 0.18 12.38 10.46
CA ASP A 144 0.28 13.43 11.47
C ASP A 144 1.61 14.21 11.28
N TRP A 145 2.69 13.52 10.89
CA TRP A 145 3.93 14.17 10.47
C TRP A 145 3.72 15.11 9.26
N THR A 146 3.08 14.64 8.18
CA THR A 146 2.79 15.50 7.02
C THR A 146 1.96 16.71 7.41
N LYS A 147 0.96 16.53 8.28
CA LYS A 147 0.14 17.64 8.80
C LYS A 147 0.99 18.68 9.55
N SER A 148 1.96 18.22 10.34
CA SER A 148 2.90 19.11 11.02
C SER A 148 3.83 19.85 10.05
N GLU A 149 4.25 19.23 8.95
CA GLU A 149 5.06 19.90 7.93
C GLU A 149 4.24 20.95 7.15
N ILE A 150 2.93 20.72 6.97
CA ILE A 150 2.03 21.71 6.36
C ILE A 150 1.94 22.94 7.25
N THR A 151 1.73 22.77 8.57
CA THR A 151 1.65 23.91 9.49
C THR A 151 2.97 24.68 9.61
N ARG A 152 4.10 23.98 9.42
CA ARG A 152 5.45 24.58 9.36
C ARG A 152 5.79 25.25 8.03
N GLY A 153 4.99 25.04 6.98
CA GLY A 153 5.28 25.55 5.64
C GLY A 153 6.44 24.84 4.91
N THR A 154 6.89 23.69 5.42
CA THR A 154 8.00 22.89 4.86
C THR A 154 7.54 21.63 4.13
N ALA A 155 6.23 21.42 4.04
CA ALA A 155 5.64 20.26 3.38
C ALA A 155 6.05 20.14 1.91
N LYS A 156 6.56 18.96 1.55
CA LYS A 156 6.81 18.60 0.15
C LYS A 156 5.51 18.21 -0.53
N PRO A 157 5.38 18.43 -1.86
CA PRO A 157 4.23 17.95 -2.61
C PRO A 157 4.02 16.44 -2.43
N SER A 158 2.82 16.04 -2.01
CA SER A 158 2.43 14.65 -1.79
C SER A 158 0.93 14.47 -1.93
N ILE A 159 0.46 13.22 -1.99
CA ILE A 159 -0.98 12.91 -2.06
C ILE A 159 -1.70 13.53 -0.86
N VAL A 160 -1.20 13.33 0.35
CA VAL A 160 -1.81 13.83 1.60
C VAL A 160 -1.84 15.36 1.63
N VAL A 161 -0.78 16.04 1.19
CA VAL A 161 -0.77 17.52 1.12
C VAL A 161 -1.86 18.05 0.19
N SER A 162 -1.94 17.50 -1.03
CA SER A 162 -2.97 17.90 -2.00
C SER A 162 -4.39 17.62 -1.49
N MET A 163 -4.58 16.54 -0.74
CA MET A 163 -5.89 16.19 -0.19
C MET A 163 -6.28 17.06 1.01
N ILE A 164 -5.37 17.30 1.95
CA ILE A 164 -5.61 18.20 3.09
C ILE A 164 -5.95 19.61 2.59
N GLN A 165 -5.26 20.10 1.57
CA GLN A 165 -5.56 21.39 0.95
C GLN A 165 -6.97 21.44 0.34
N LYS A 166 -7.47 20.35 -0.26
CA LYS A 166 -8.83 20.29 -0.80
C LYS A 166 -9.92 20.22 0.27
N ILE A 167 -9.59 19.65 1.43
CA ILE A 167 -10.55 19.44 2.53
C ILE A 167 -10.51 20.61 3.55
N SER A 168 -9.49 21.48 3.46
CA SER A 168 -9.36 22.74 4.21
C SER A 168 -10.64 23.57 4.27
N ASP A 169 -11.40 23.58 3.17
CA ASP A 169 -12.60 24.43 3.00
C ASP A 169 -13.88 23.83 3.59
N GLN A 170 -13.82 22.64 4.21
CA GLN A 170 -14.99 21.95 4.79
C GLN A 170 -15.19 22.23 6.29
N LEU A 171 -16.35 21.84 6.86
CA LEU A 171 -16.59 21.86 8.31
C LEU A 171 -15.65 20.91 9.05
N ASP A 172 -15.27 21.25 10.29
CA ASP A 172 -14.33 20.44 11.10
C ASP A 172 -14.78 19.00 11.36
N SER A 173 -16.09 18.74 11.40
CA SER A 173 -16.62 17.38 11.49
C SER A 173 -16.38 16.57 10.22
N ASP A 174 -16.51 17.20 9.05
CA ASP A 174 -16.26 16.57 7.76
C ASP A 174 -14.77 16.35 7.53
N LYS A 175 -13.91 17.26 8.03
CA LYS A 175 -12.45 17.11 7.99
C LYS A 175 -11.99 15.84 8.70
N LYS A 176 -12.42 15.61 9.95
CA LYS A 176 -12.02 14.42 10.73
C LYS A 176 -12.47 13.12 10.07
N GLU A 177 -13.68 13.10 9.51
CA GLU A 177 -14.17 11.92 8.82
C GLU A 177 -13.41 11.66 7.51
N ALA A 178 -13.14 12.70 6.73
CA ALA A 178 -12.33 12.60 5.53
C ALA A 178 -10.90 12.13 5.83
N GLU A 179 -10.27 12.65 6.89
CA GLU A 179 -8.96 12.17 7.37
C GLU A 179 -8.99 10.68 7.69
N ARG A 180 -10.02 10.22 8.41
CA ARG A 180 -10.19 8.79 8.74
C ARG A 180 -10.34 7.93 7.48
N ILE A 181 -11.15 8.36 6.52
CA ILE A 181 -11.36 7.66 5.25
C ILE A 181 -10.03 7.57 4.47
N MET A 182 -9.26 8.65 4.42
CA MET A 182 -7.96 8.69 3.75
C MET A 182 -6.95 7.75 4.41
N LYS A 183 -6.84 7.79 5.74
CA LYS A 183 -5.96 6.88 6.50
C LYS A 183 -6.30 5.41 6.17
N ASN A 184 -7.57 5.04 6.23
CA ASN A 184 -8.01 3.68 5.89
C ASN A 184 -7.69 3.29 4.42
N ALA A 185 -7.88 4.21 3.47
CA ALA A 185 -7.57 3.98 2.07
C ALA A 185 -6.07 3.69 1.86
N PHE A 186 -5.18 4.50 2.44
CA PHE A 186 -3.74 4.29 2.33
C PHE A 186 -3.25 3.04 3.06
N ALA A 187 -3.83 2.69 4.21
CA ALA A 187 -3.55 1.41 4.88
C ALA A 187 -3.82 0.23 3.93
N SER A 188 -5.01 0.21 3.33
CA SER A 188 -5.43 -0.89 2.44
C SER A 188 -4.64 -0.96 1.13
N GLY A 189 -4.24 0.20 0.58
CA GLY A 189 -3.49 0.28 -0.67
C GLY A 189 -2.01 -0.06 -0.51
N THR A 190 -1.42 0.22 0.65
CA THR A 190 0.00 0.00 0.91
C THR A 190 0.36 -1.48 0.92
N ASP A 191 -0.32 -2.25 1.76
CA ASP A 191 -0.06 -3.67 1.93
C ASP A 191 -0.29 -4.45 0.62
N THR A 192 -1.39 -4.16 -0.08
CA THR A 192 -1.74 -4.81 -1.34
C THR A 192 -0.73 -4.53 -2.45
N THR A 193 -0.18 -3.31 -2.51
CA THR A 193 0.83 -2.94 -3.52
C THR A 193 2.15 -3.66 -3.28
N ILE A 194 2.64 -3.67 -2.04
CA ILE A 194 3.87 -4.39 -1.65
C ILE A 194 3.75 -5.86 -2.02
N ALA A 195 2.60 -6.45 -1.70
CA ALA A 195 2.36 -7.86 -1.92
C ALA A 195 2.23 -8.19 -3.43
N ALA A 196 1.54 -7.37 -4.21
CA ALA A 196 1.44 -7.53 -5.67
C ALA A 196 2.80 -7.41 -6.36
N MET A 197 3.63 -6.44 -5.95
CA MET A 197 4.97 -6.28 -6.49
C MET A 197 5.87 -7.47 -6.13
N THR A 198 5.83 -7.93 -4.88
CA THR A 198 6.56 -9.15 -4.45
C THR A 198 6.17 -10.36 -5.28
N CYS A 199 4.87 -10.55 -5.55
CA CYS A 199 4.38 -11.60 -6.44
C CYS A 199 4.92 -11.46 -7.87
N LEU A 200 4.95 -10.25 -8.43
CA LEU A 200 5.49 -10.00 -9.76
C LEU A 200 6.97 -10.40 -9.86
N PHE A 201 7.79 -10.01 -8.87
CA PHE A 201 9.20 -10.40 -8.82
C PHE A 201 9.37 -11.91 -8.73
N LEU A 202 8.58 -12.59 -7.89
CA LEU A 202 8.57 -14.05 -7.80
C LEU A 202 8.19 -14.70 -9.14
N ALA A 203 7.14 -14.20 -9.80
CA ALA A 203 6.72 -14.70 -11.11
C ALA A 203 7.82 -14.53 -12.17
N MET A 204 8.51 -13.38 -12.20
CA MET A 204 9.63 -13.16 -13.12
C MET A 204 10.81 -14.11 -12.83
N ALA A 205 11.08 -14.42 -11.57
CA ALA A 205 12.13 -15.38 -11.19
C ALA A 205 11.78 -16.83 -11.55
N MET A 206 10.49 -17.21 -11.48
CA MET A 206 10.04 -18.57 -11.80
C MET A 206 9.83 -18.81 -13.30
N PHE A 207 9.43 -17.78 -14.05
CA PHE A 207 9.09 -17.87 -15.47
C PHE A 207 10.06 -17.03 -16.32
N LEU A 208 11.34 -17.42 -16.34
CA LEU A 208 12.41 -16.70 -17.04
C LEU A 208 12.13 -16.48 -18.54
N GLU A 209 11.40 -17.38 -19.19
CA GLU A 209 11.02 -17.21 -20.60
C GLU A 209 10.03 -16.05 -20.81
N VAL A 210 9.11 -15.83 -19.87
CA VAL A 210 8.20 -14.68 -19.86
C VAL A 210 8.99 -13.40 -19.62
N GLN A 211 9.93 -13.43 -18.65
CA GLN A 211 10.80 -12.29 -18.34
C GLN A 211 11.64 -11.87 -19.56
N LYS A 212 12.32 -12.83 -20.22
CA LYS A 212 13.10 -12.57 -21.44
C LYS A 212 12.26 -11.98 -22.56
N LYS A 213 11.02 -12.47 -22.74
CA LYS A 213 10.12 -11.95 -23.76
C LYS A 213 9.63 -10.53 -23.44
N ALA A 214 9.39 -10.22 -22.16
CA ALA A 214 9.07 -8.86 -21.71
C ALA A 214 10.25 -7.90 -21.94
N GLN A 215 11.49 -8.33 -21.63
CA GLN A 215 12.70 -7.55 -21.91
C GLN A 215 12.86 -7.26 -23.40
N ARG A 216 12.65 -8.26 -24.27
CA ARG A 216 12.69 -8.05 -25.73
C ARG A 216 11.66 -7.02 -26.22
N GLU A 217 10.45 -7.01 -25.67
CA GLU A 217 9.46 -5.98 -26.02
C GLU A 217 9.96 -4.58 -25.62
N ILE A 218 10.49 -4.43 -24.40
CA ILE A 218 11.08 -3.16 -23.94
C ILE A 218 12.22 -2.72 -24.86
N ASP A 219 13.14 -3.62 -25.17
CA ASP A 219 14.31 -3.33 -26.01
C ASP A 219 13.90 -2.91 -27.43
N LEU A 220 12.82 -3.49 -27.98
CA LEU A 220 12.33 -3.16 -29.31
C LEU A 220 11.55 -1.84 -29.37
N VAL A 221 10.73 -1.56 -28.35
CA VAL A 221 9.81 -0.40 -28.35
C VAL A 221 10.49 0.85 -27.80
N ILE A 222 11.27 0.69 -26.74
CA ILE A 222 11.89 1.80 -25.98
C ILE A 222 13.38 1.93 -26.31
N GLY A 223 14.05 0.79 -26.50
CA GLY A 223 15.50 0.74 -26.70
C GLY A 223 16.29 0.95 -25.41
N THR A 224 17.60 1.22 -25.55
CA THR A 224 18.54 1.32 -24.42
C THR A 224 18.93 2.75 -24.06
N HIS A 225 18.36 3.76 -24.73
CA HIS A 225 18.79 5.16 -24.61
C HIS A 225 18.05 5.94 -23.51
N ARG A 226 16.91 5.43 -23.03
CA ARG A 226 16.12 6.03 -21.95
C ARG A 226 15.41 4.96 -21.12
N PHE A 227 15.00 5.33 -19.92
CA PHE A 227 14.09 4.51 -19.12
C PHE A 227 12.66 4.58 -19.66
N SER A 228 11.88 3.53 -19.38
CA SER A 228 10.45 3.49 -19.66
C SER A 228 9.68 4.52 -18.85
N ASP A 229 8.67 5.14 -19.45
CA ASP A 229 7.75 6.02 -18.76
C ASP A 229 6.28 5.66 -19.06
N PHE A 230 5.35 6.44 -18.50
CA PHE A 230 3.92 6.17 -18.63
C PHE A 230 3.36 6.39 -20.04
N SER A 231 4.07 7.13 -20.91
CA SER A 231 3.67 7.33 -22.32
C SER A 231 3.91 6.08 -23.17
N ASP A 232 4.80 5.19 -22.75
CA ASP A 232 5.10 3.92 -23.44
C ASP A 232 4.02 2.85 -23.25
N ARG A 233 3.11 3.03 -22.29
CA ARG A 233 2.20 1.98 -21.83
C ARG A 233 1.36 1.37 -22.95
N ASP A 234 0.87 2.20 -23.87
CA ASP A 234 0.02 1.74 -24.98
C ASP A 234 0.84 1.02 -26.07
N SER A 235 2.15 1.25 -26.10
CA SER A 235 3.11 0.60 -27.01
C SER A 235 3.70 -0.69 -26.45
N LEU A 236 3.33 -1.11 -25.23
CA LEU A 236 3.83 -2.33 -24.57
C LEU A 236 2.71 -3.37 -24.38
N PRO A 237 2.22 -4.00 -25.47
CA PRO A 237 1.07 -4.91 -25.42
C PRO A 237 1.34 -6.22 -24.69
N TYR A 238 2.59 -6.65 -24.50
CA TYR A 238 2.95 -7.87 -23.77
C TYR A 238 3.15 -7.64 -22.28
N ILE A 239 3.68 -6.48 -21.87
CA ILE A 239 3.83 -6.12 -20.44
C ILE A 239 2.48 -5.96 -19.73
N ASN A 240 1.50 -5.30 -20.37
CA ASN A 240 0.20 -5.06 -19.75
C ASN A 240 -0.51 -6.35 -19.27
N PRO A 241 -0.58 -7.43 -20.08
CA PRO A 241 -1.06 -8.74 -19.65
C PRO A 241 -0.25 -9.39 -18.53
N ILE A 242 1.08 -9.25 -18.50
CA ILE A 242 1.92 -9.85 -17.45
C ILE A 242 1.51 -9.34 -16.07
N ILE A 243 1.30 -8.02 -15.94
CA ILE A 243 0.88 -7.43 -14.67
C ILE A 243 -0.47 -8.00 -14.22
N LYS A 244 -1.42 -8.10 -15.15
CA LYS A 244 -2.75 -8.69 -14.88
C LYS A 244 -2.64 -10.16 -14.49
N GLU A 245 -1.80 -10.92 -15.17
CA GLU A 245 -1.62 -12.34 -14.93
C GLU A 245 -0.90 -12.61 -13.60
N ALA A 246 0.07 -11.78 -13.21
CA ALA A 246 0.70 -11.86 -11.90
C ALA A 246 -0.32 -11.68 -10.77
N MET A 247 -1.24 -10.71 -10.91
CA MET A 247 -2.32 -10.48 -9.96
C MET A 247 -3.39 -11.59 -9.97
N ARG A 248 -3.60 -12.26 -11.11
CA ARG A 248 -4.52 -13.40 -11.23
C ARG A 248 -3.94 -14.68 -10.62
N TRP A 249 -2.65 -14.94 -10.84
CA TRP A 249 -1.98 -16.18 -10.48
C TRP A 249 -1.90 -16.39 -8.96
N GLN A 250 -1.49 -15.36 -8.23
CA GLN A 250 -1.57 -15.33 -6.76
C GLN A 250 -2.61 -14.28 -6.37
N THR A 251 -3.85 -14.71 -6.19
CA THR A 251 -4.91 -13.82 -5.73
C THR A 251 -4.60 -13.37 -4.30
N MET A 252 -4.11 -12.14 -4.14
CA MET A 252 -3.66 -11.58 -2.85
C MET A 252 -4.83 -11.30 -1.89
N VAL A 253 -6.06 -11.19 -2.40
CA VAL A 253 -7.27 -10.95 -1.62
C VAL A 253 -8.30 -11.99 -2.03
N ARG A 254 -8.59 -12.95 -1.15
CA ARG A 254 -9.58 -14.02 -1.36
C ARG A 254 -10.85 -13.75 -0.59
#